data_AF-C9K466-F1
#
_entry.id   AF-C9K466-F1
#
_cell.length_a   1.000
_cell.length_b   1.000
_cell.length_c   1.000
_cell.angle_alpha   90.00
_cell.angle_beta   90.00
_cell.angle_gamma   90.00
#
_symmetry.space_group_name_H-M   'P 1'
#
loop_
_entity.id
_entity.type
_entity.pdbx_description
1 polymer ?
#
loop_
_entity_poly.entity_id
_entity_poly.type
_entity_poly.pdbx_seq_one_letter_code
_entity_poly.pdbx_strand_id
1 'polypeptide(L)'
;AYVDKLNKALEKHPELYGKSLYDILSNLDDMPEDIMADLVNQGGGVYNHEFYWSILGKGCNRPVAEIADAIDRDFGSFEEFKEKFKQCGISTFGSGWAWLV
;
A
#
# COMPACT_ATOMS: atom_id res chain seq x y z
N ALA A 1 13.00 -5.41 -9.18
CA ALA A 1 12.07 -5.07 -10.29
C ALA A 1 11.42 -3.71 -10.08
N TYR A 2 10.49 -3.54 -9.14
CA TYR A 2 9.84 -2.24 -8.89
C TYR A 2 10.86 -1.16 -8.49
N VAL A 3 11.72 -1.47 -7.51
CA VAL A 3 12.81 -0.56 -7.07
C VAL A 3 13.72 -0.15 -8.22
N ASP A 4 14.22 -1.11 -9.00
CA ASP A 4 15.14 -0.84 -10.10
C ASP A 4 14.51 0.05 -11.18
N LYS A 5 13.25 -0.22 -11.55
CA LYS A 5 12.53 0.56 -12.57
C LYS A 5 12.19 1.97 -12.06
N LEU A 6 11.79 2.09 -10.80
CA LEU A 6 11.56 3.39 -10.16
C LEU A 6 12.84 4.22 -10.15
N ASN A 7 13.95 3.65 -9.70
CA ASN A 7 15.24 4.35 -9.64
C ASN A 7 15.68 4.84 -11.03
N LYS A 8 15.48 4.02 -12.07
CA LYS A 8 15.77 4.39 -13.45
C LYS A 8 14.90 5.55 -13.95
N ALA A 9 13.62 5.60 -13.58
CA ALA A 9 12.75 6.72 -13.94
C ALA A 9 13.20 8.02 -13.24
N LEU A 10 13.59 7.93 -11.97
CA LEU A 10 14.06 9.06 -11.17
C LEU A 10 15.40 9.65 -11.64
N GLU A 11 16.19 8.95 -12.46
CA GLU A 11 17.44 9.49 -13.02
C GLU A 11 17.21 10.77 -13.84
N LYS A 12 16.01 10.96 -14.41
CA LYS A 12 15.61 12.17 -15.13
C LYS A 12 15.28 13.35 -14.22
N HIS A 13 14.93 13.08 -12.96
CA HIS A 13 14.47 14.04 -11.96
C HIS A 13 15.21 13.88 -10.63
N PRO A 14 16.53 14.15 -10.57
CA PRO A 14 17.33 13.92 -9.37
C PRO A 14 16.86 14.69 -8.13
N GLU A 15 16.14 15.79 -8.31
CA GLU A 15 15.52 16.56 -7.24
C GLU A 15 14.50 15.76 -6.42
N LEU A 16 13.95 14.67 -6.98
CA LEU A 16 13.00 13.80 -6.30
C LEU A 16 13.65 12.80 -5.34
N TYR A 17 14.95 12.52 -5.45
CA TYR A 17 15.64 11.61 -4.52
C TYR A 17 15.65 12.09 -3.06
N GLY A 18 15.43 13.39 -2.83
CA GLY A 18 15.32 13.96 -1.49
C GLY A 18 13.94 13.81 -0.83
N LYS A 19 12.94 13.32 -1.58
CA LYS A 19 11.56 13.13 -1.09
C LYS A 19 11.34 11.68 -0.69
N SER A 20 10.50 11.45 0.32
CA SER A 20 10.06 10.09 0.63
C SER A 20 9.10 9.59 -0.46
N LEU A 21 9.01 8.28 -0.62
CA LEU A 21 8.06 7.69 -1.56
C LEU A 21 6.61 8.00 -1.17
N TYR A 22 6.32 8.11 0.13
CA TYR A 22 5.03 8.56 0.64
C TYR A 22 4.70 9.98 0.16
N ASP A 23 5.65 10.92 0.24
CA ASP A 23 5.43 12.30 -0.20
C ASP A 23 5.20 12.38 -1.71
N ILE A 24 5.94 11.59 -2.49
CA ILE A 24 5.77 11.51 -3.94
C ILE A 24 4.38 10.98 -4.30
N LEU A 25 3.97 9.85 -3.70
CA LEU A 25 2.69 9.20 -4.00
C LEU A 25 1.48 9.98 -3.47
N SER A 26 1.67 10.81 -2.45
CA SER A 26 0.60 11.65 -1.88
C SER A 26 0.39 12.95 -2.66
N ASN A 27 1.35 13.36 -3.49
CA ASN A 27 1.31 14.63 -4.22
C ASN A 27 1.58 14.42 -5.72
N LEU A 28 0.93 13.41 -6.32
CA LEU A 28 1.16 13.04 -7.72
C LEU A 28 0.87 14.18 -8.70
N ASP A 29 -0.10 15.06 -8.40
CA ASP A 29 -0.44 16.22 -9.25
C ASP A 29 0.73 17.21 -9.42
N ASP A 30 1.68 17.22 -8.48
CA ASP A 30 2.89 18.06 -8.52
C ASP A 30 4.09 17.36 -9.17
N MET A 31 3.94 16.10 -9.59
CA MET A 31 5.05 15.30 -10.14
C MET A 31 5.21 15.48 -11.64
N PRO A 32 6.43 15.28 -12.19
CA PRO A 32 6.68 15.40 -13.62
C PRO A 32 5.85 14.42 -14.44
N GLU A 33 5.14 14.94 -15.44
CA GLU A 33 4.22 14.16 -16.27
C GLU A 33 4.93 13.02 -17.04
N ASP A 34 6.18 13.22 -17.46
CA ASP A 34 6.93 12.27 -18.28
C ASP A 34 7.38 11.00 -17.53
N ILE A 35 7.32 11.00 -16.19
CA ILE A 35 7.57 9.82 -15.35
C ILE A 35 6.36 9.43 -14.49
N MET A 36 5.22 10.09 -14.64
CA MET A 36 4.01 9.88 -13.83
C MET A 36 3.59 8.41 -13.77
N ALA A 37 3.57 7.74 -14.92
CA ALA A 37 3.19 6.32 -14.98
C ALA A 37 4.16 5.42 -14.23
N ASP A 38 5.46 5.74 -14.20
CA ASP A 38 6.46 4.97 -13.46
C ASP A 38 6.38 5.26 -11.96
N LEU A 39 6.11 6.51 -11.56
CA LEU A 39 5.87 6.87 -10.16
C LEU A 39 4.66 6.11 -9.60
N VAL A 40 3.55 6.09 -10.35
CA VAL A 40 2.33 5.37 -9.93
C VAL A 40 2.57 3.85 -9.88
N ASN A 41 3.03 3.26 -10.98
CA ASN A 41 3.10 1.80 -11.09
C ASN A 41 4.29 1.19 -10.35
N GLN A 42 5.49 1.77 -10.53
CA GLN A 42 6.69 1.25 -9.90
C GLN A 42 6.81 1.76 -8.46
N GLY A 43 6.55 3.05 -8.23
CA GLY A 43 6.52 3.64 -6.88
C GLY A 43 5.45 3.02 -6.00
N GLY A 44 4.20 2.92 -6.50
CA GLY A 44 3.16 2.19 -5.80
C GLY A 44 3.54 0.73 -5.54
N GLY A 45 4.20 0.08 -6.50
CA GLY A 45 4.75 -1.27 -6.34
C GLY A 45 5.76 -1.38 -5.19
N VAL A 46 6.72 -0.45 -5.09
CA VAL A 46 7.70 -0.42 -3.98
C VAL A 46 6.99 -0.21 -2.65
N TYR A 47 6.15 0.83 -2.53
CA TYR A 47 5.47 1.18 -1.30
C TYR A 47 4.58 0.05 -0.79
N ASN A 48 3.76 -0.54 -1.67
CA ASN A 48 2.83 -1.60 -1.31
C ASN A 48 3.57 -2.86 -0.83
N HIS A 49 4.69 -3.23 -1.47
CA HIS A 49 5.45 -4.41 -1.07
C HIS A 49 6.24 -4.17 0.22
N GLU A 50 6.82 -2.99 0.41
CA GLU A 50 7.47 -2.63 1.67
C GLU A 50 6.48 -2.74 2.83
N PHE A 51 5.29 -2.15 2.68
CA PHE A 51 4.22 -2.28 3.66
C PHE A 51 3.81 -3.74 3.88
N TYR A 52 3.53 -4.49 2.80
CA TYR A 52 3.08 -5.87 2.87
C TYR A 52 4.03 -6.76 3.67
N TRP A 53 5.35 -6.64 3.43
CA TRP A 53 6.32 -7.43 4.18
C TRP A 53 6.44 -6.97 5.64
N SER A 54 6.26 -5.67 5.93
CA SER A 54 6.34 -5.13 7.28
C SER A 54 5.21 -5.61 8.20
N ILE A 55 4.03 -5.94 7.65
CA ILE A 55 2.86 -6.37 8.43
C ILE A 55 2.75 -7.89 8.60
N LEU A 56 3.63 -8.67 7.96
CA LEU A 56 3.64 -10.12 8.07
C LEU A 56 4.58 -10.57 9.20
N GLY A 57 4.10 -11.48 10.03
CA GLY A 57 4.87 -12.04 11.14
C GLY A 57 4.41 -13.44 11.51
N LYS A 58 5.18 -14.11 12.37
CA LYS A 58 4.79 -15.39 12.96
C LYS A 58 4.16 -15.14 14.32
N GLY A 59 2.92 -15.60 14.51
CA GLY A 59 2.18 -15.42 15.76
C GLY A 59 1.29 -14.17 15.73
N CYS A 60 0.23 -14.22 16.55
CA CYS A 60 -0.93 -13.32 16.58
C CYS A 60 -2.04 -13.71 15.58
N ASN A 61 -3.05 -14.44 16.07
CA ASN A 61 -4.24 -14.84 15.29
C ASN A 61 -5.41 -13.86 15.46
N ARG A 62 -5.28 -12.86 16.34
CA ARG A 62 -6.34 -11.93 16.73
C ARG A 62 -5.76 -10.54 17.01
N PRO A 63 -6.45 -9.45 16.64
CA PRO A 63 -6.05 -8.10 17.01
C PRO A 63 -6.10 -7.91 18.53
N VAL A 64 -5.35 -6.94 19.03
CA VAL A 64 -5.30 -6.58 20.45
C VAL A 64 -5.33 -5.07 20.61
N ALA A 65 -5.67 -4.57 21.81
CA ALA A 65 -5.72 -3.15 22.13
C ALA A 65 -6.62 -2.37 21.14
N GLU A 66 -6.22 -1.14 20.80
CA GLU A 66 -7.06 -0.17 20.07
C GLU A 66 -7.55 -0.68 18.71
N ILE A 67 -6.77 -1.53 18.02
CA ILE A 67 -7.19 -2.09 16.73
C ILE A 67 -8.31 -3.15 16.90
N ALA A 68 -8.33 -3.89 18.02
CA ALA A 68 -9.43 -4.82 18.29
C ALA A 68 -10.72 -4.05 18.56
N ASP A 69 -10.66 -3.00 19.38
CA ASP A 69 -11.81 -2.15 19.70
C ASP A 69 -12.35 -1.44 18.45
N ALA A 70 -11.46 -0.94 17.58
CA ALA A 70 -11.86 -0.32 16.31
C ALA A 70 -12.54 -1.33 15.37
N ILE A 71 -12.01 -2.55 15.28
CA ILE A 71 -12.62 -3.62 14.47
C ILE A 71 -14.01 -3.98 14.98
N ASP A 72 -14.18 -4.17 16.29
CA ASP A 72 -15.49 -4.52 16.86
C ASP A 72 -16.49 -3.35 16.73
N ARG A 73 -16.03 -2.10 16.86
CA ARG A 73 -16.86 -0.90 16.65
C ARG A 73 -17.37 -0.78 15.20
N ASP A 74 -16.47 -0.92 14.24
CA ASP A 74 -16.77 -0.58 12.84
C ASP A 74 -17.32 -1.77 12.03
N PHE A 75 -16.98 -3.00 12.45
CA PHE A 75 -17.36 -4.24 11.77
C PHE A 75 -18.20 -5.18 12.63
N GLY A 76 -18.51 -4.84 13.88
CA GLY A 76 -19.32 -5.66 14.79
C GLY A 76 -18.55 -6.79 15.47
N SER A 77 -17.69 -7.48 14.73
CA SER A 77 -16.74 -8.44 15.27
C SER A 77 -15.54 -8.67 14.35
N PHE A 78 -14.45 -9.22 14.89
CA PHE A 78 -13.32 -9.67 14.06
C PHE A 78 -13.70 -10.71 12.99
N GLU A 79 -14.66 -11.61 13.24
CA GLU A 79 -15.07 -12.59 12.24
C GLU A 79 -15.83 -11.94 11.08
N GLU A 80 -16.70 -10.97 11.37
CA GLU A 80 -17.40 -10.19 10.35
C GLU A 80 -16.43 -9.34 9.53
N PHE A 81 -15.44 -8.70 10.18
CA PHE A 81 -14.35 -8.02 9.50
C PHE A 81 -13.59 -8.97 8.57
N LYS A 82 -13.16 -10.13 9.08
CA LYS A 82 -12.37 -11.09 8.32
C LYS A 82 -13.11 -11.60 7.09
N GLU A 83 -14.40 -11.89 7.22
CA GLU A 83 -15.22 -12.30 6.08
C GLU A 83 -15.34 -11.18 5.05
N LYS A 84 -15.64 -9.94 5.47
CA LYS A 84 -15.71 -8.77 4.57
C LYS A 84 -14.37 -8.53 3.84
N PHE A 85 -13.26 -8.56 4.58
CA PHE A 85 -11.92 -8.37 4.03
C PHE A 85 -11.56 -9.46 3.01
N LYS A 86 -11.86 -10.72 3.33
CA LYS A 86 -11.68 -11.86 2.43
C LYS A 86 -12.51 -11.70 1.15
N GLN A 87 -13.79 -11.33 1.27
CA GLN A 87 -14.64 -11.11 0.11
C GLN A 87 -14.15 -9.95 -0.76
N CYS A 88 -13.66 -8.86 -0.16
CA CYS A 88 -13.01 -7.76 -0.88
C CYS A 88 -11.83 -8.29 -1.73
N GLY A 89 -10.93 -9.06 -1.13
CA GLY A 89 -9.81 -9.66 -1.85
C GLY A 89 -10.23 -10.62 -2.97
N ILE A 90 -11.20 -11.51 -2.72
CA ILE A 90 -11.71 -12.46 -3.74
C ILE A 90 -12.38 -11.72 -4.90
N SER A 91 -13.12 -10.64 -4.62
CA SER A 91 -13.86 -9.87 -5.63
C SER A 91 -12.97 -8.96 -6.48
N THR A 92 -11.68 -8.82 -6.14
CA THR A 92 -10.72 -8.04 -6.92
C THR A 92 -10.46 -8.75 -8.26
N PHE A 93 -10.96 -8.17 -9.36
CA PHE A 93 -10.75 -8.71 -10.70
C PHE A 93 -9.42 -8.23 -11.29
N GLY A 94 -8.55 -9.18 -11.67
CA GLY A 94 -7.19 -8.87 -12.14
C GLY A 94 -6.20 -8.71 -10.97
N SER A 95 -5.12 -7.95 -11.19
CA SER A 95 -4.13 -7.68 -10.14
C SER A 95 -4.54 -6.47 -9.30
N GLY A 96 -4.48 -6.59 -7.98
CA GLY A 96 -4.85 -5.52 -7.06
C GLY A 96 -4.53 -5.86 -5.60
N TRP A 97 -5.02 -5.01 -4.70
CA TRP A 97 -4.80 -5.11 -3.26
C TRP A 97 -6.11 -4.89 -2.51
N ALA A 98 -6.31 -5.63 -1.41
CA ALA A 98 -7.37 -5.37 -0.44
C ALA A 98 -6.75 -4.73 0.81
N TRP A 99 -7.36 -3.66 1.31
CA TRP A 99 -6.82 -2.85 2.40
C TRP A 99 -7.85 -2.65 3.51
N LEU A 100 -7.37 -2.55 4.75
CA LEU A 100 -8.10 -1.99 5.88
C LEU A 100 -7.56 -0.56 6.05
N VAL A 101 -8.44 0.43 5.94
CA VAL A 101 -8.11 1.87 5.95
C VAL A 101 -9.14 2.66 6.75
#